data_AF-A0A842LRY6-F1
#
_entry.id   AF-A0A842LRY6-F1
#
_cell.length_a   1.000
_cell.length_b   1.000
_cell.length_c   1.000
_cell.angle_alpha   90.00
_cell.angle_beta   90.00
_cell.angle_gamma   90.00
#
_symmetry.space_group_name_H-M   'P 1'
#
loop_
_entity.id
_entity.type
_entity.pdbx_description
1 polymer ?
#
loop_
_entity_poly.entity_id
_entity_poly.type
_entity_poly.pdbx_seq_one_letter_code
_entity_poly.pdbx_strand_id
1 'polypeptide(L)'
;MDVQQRLGGLLEITESRICLQCLGRHFIDLVEGPGNRLRGEKLQKEFSLKLSGPCMICGDVFDRIDEAAGMVKERVDELGLEYSSVLVGTRLPPEMVELDDEIRKRLGIQTEGLKRDLNRELGKRVVKLLGCSAEFEDPDLVVMVDFRGDIRVWIQINPLFLEGRYRKLVRGIPQTRWPCRKCRGRGCERCNYTGKMYPTSVEELIAGPILEASQGRDARFHGSGREDVDVRMLGTGRPFVLEIREPRVRNLDPESLEEEVNRRAQGMVEVEGLRFSTRKRKVELKDSSQSRYKVYRALVELDGDVTEEALERLGSLDIIRQRTPVRVSHRRADRVRERRVLEISWNWLDGCL
;
A
#
# COMPACT_ATOMS: atom_id res chain seq x y z
N MET A 1 -5.53 43.22 -4.95
CA MET A 1 -4.92 43.57 -6.24
C MET A 1 -5.94 43.26 -7.32
N ASP A 2 -6.35 44.26 -8.09
CA ASP A 2 -7.25 44.05 -9.23
C ASP A 2 -6.52 43.33 -10.38
N VAL A 3 -7.26 42.98 -11.44
CA VAL A 3 -6.71 42.26 -12.61
C VAL A 3 -5.59 43.07 -13.27
N GLN A 4 -5.73 44.38 -13.38
CA GLN A 4 -4.83 45.24 -14.14
C GLN A 4 -3.49 45.44 -13.41
N GLN A 5 -3.53 45.67 -12.09
CA GLN A 5 -2.37 45.74 -11.22
C GLN A 5 -1.59 44.42 -11.21
N ARG A 6 -2.29 43.28 -11.10
CA ARG A 6 -1.66 41.95 -11.09
C ARG A 6 -1.02 41.63 -12.43
N LEU A 7 -1.70 42.01 -13.52
CA LEU A 7 -1.20 41.79 -14.87
C LEU A 7 0.06 42.62 -15.14
N GLY A 8 0.07 43.89 -14.72
CA GLY A 8 1.26 44.74 -14.78
C GLY A 8 2.45 44.13 -14.06
N GLY A 9 2.27 43.75 -12.78
CA GLY A 9 3.34 43.14 -11.99
C GLY A 9 3.82 41.80 -12.55
N LEU A 10 2.92 40.94 -13.03
CA LEU A 10 3.30 39.65 -13.62
C LEU A 10 4.10 39.84 -14.92
N LEU A 11 3.67 40.75 -15.80
CA LEU A 11 4.34 41.02 -17.06
C LEU A 11 5.68 41.72 -16.87
N GLU A 12 5.82 42.58 -15.84
CA GLU A 12 7.08 43.19 -15.46
C GLU A 12 8.09 42.12 -14.98
N ILE A 13 7.67 41.27 -14.03
CA ILE A 13 8.55 40.22 -13.48
C ILE A 13 8.96 39.20 -14.55
N THR A 14 8.07 38.92 -15.51
CA THR A 14 8.31 37.94 -16.58
C THR A 14 8.81 38.58 -17.88
N GLU A 15 9.06 39.89 -17.92
CA GLU A 15 9.44 40.60 -19.15
C GLU A 15 8.50 40.31 -20.34
N SER A 16 7.21 40.11 -20.07
CA SER A 16 6.19 39.65 -21.04
C SER A 16 6.46 38.29 -21.72
N ARG A 17 7.38 37.50 -21.16
CA ARG A 17 7.72 36.14 -21.59
C ARG A 17 6.95 35.12 -20.78
N ILE A 18 5.67 34.98 -21.07
CA ILE A 18 4.76 34.08 -20.36
C ILE A 18 3.80 33.39 -21.33
N CYS A 19 3.65 32.07 -21.21
CA CYS A 19 2.68 31.32 -22.00
C CYS A 19 1.25 31.52 -21.46
N LEU A 20 0.26 31.27 -22.32
CA LEU A 20 -1.16 31.47 -21.99
C LEU A 20 -1.63 30.60 -20.81
N GLN A 21 -1.08 29.39 -20.66
CA GLN A 21 -1.39 28.54 -19.53
C GLN A 21 -0.91 29.16 -18.21
N CYS A 22 0.36 29.60 -18.15
CA CYS A 22 0.91 30.23 -16.95
C CYS A 22 0.25 31.57 -16.68
N LEU A 23 -0.04 32.37 -17.72
CA LEU A 23 -0.80 33.60 -17.59
C LEU A 23 -2.14 33.33 -16.91
N GLY A 24 -2.99 32.47 -17.47
CA GLY A 24 -4.29 32.20 -16.86
C GLY A 24 -4.21 31.53 -15.48
N ARG A 25 -3.20 30.70 -15.20
CA ARG A 25 -3.02 30.10 -13.87
C ARG A 25 -2.91 31.15 -12.75
N HIS A 26 -2.24 32.27 -13.02
CA HIS A 26 -2.05 33.37 -12.04
C HIS A 26 -3.31 34.21 -11.80
N PHE A 27 -4.40 33.94 -12.51
CA PHE A 27 -5.67 34.67 -12.42
C PHE A 27 -6.87 33.75 -12.14
N ILE A 28 -6.64 32.53 -11.67
CA ILE A 28 -7.71 31.56 -11.38
C ILE A 28 -8.75 32.06 -10.37
N ASP A 29 -8.35 32.93 -9.47
CA ASP A 29 -9.16 33.57 -8.43
C ASP A 29 -9.84 34.88 -8.88
N LEU A 30 -9.44 35.45 -10.03
CA LEU A 30 -9.95 36.75 -10.49
C LEU A 30 -10.71 36.69 -11.82
N VAL A 31 -10.43 35.70 -12.66
CA VAL A 31 -11.01 35.59 -14.00
C VAL A 31 -11.58 34.21 -14.19
N GLU A 32 -12.88 34.12 -14.40
CA GLU A 32 -13.52 32.85 -14.71
C GLU A 32 -13.10 32.31 -16.08
N GLY A 33 -12.99 30.99 -16.19
CA GLY A 33 -12.68 30.31 -17.44
C GLY A 33 -12.60 28.80 -17.27
N PRO A 34 -12.90 28.03 -18.33
CA PRO A 34 -12.95 26.55 -18.30
C PRO A 34 -11.57 25.88 -18.14
N GLY A 35 -10.48 26.65 -18.20
CA GLY A 35 -9.11 26.19 -18.00
C GLY A 35 -8.13 27.35 -18.06
N ASN A 36 -6.91 27.13 -17.56
CA ASN A 36 -5.89 28.17 -17.45
C ASN A 36 -5.49 28.74 -18.82
N ARG A 37 -5.25 27.90 -19.84
CA ARG A 37 -4.95 28.38 -21.20
C ARG A 37 -6.01 29.34 -21.75
N LEU A 38 -7.28 28.94 -21.72
CA LEU A 38 -8.40 29.74 -22.24
C LEU A 38 -8.58 31.04 -21.43
N ARG A 39 -8.30 31.02 -20.12
CA ARG A 39 -8.26 32.23 -19.29
C ARG A 39 -7.13 33.17 -19.72
N GLY A 40 -5.96 32.62 -20.04
CA GLY A 40 -4.84 33.38 -20.60
C GLY A 40 -5.17 34.01 -21.96
N GLU A 41 -5.84 33.27 -22.84
CA GLU A 41 -6.30 33.79 -24.14
C GLU A 41 -7.29 34.95 -23.97
N LYS A 42 -8.21 34.84 -23.00
CA LYS A 42 -9.13 35.94 -22.64
C LYS A 42 -8.37 37.18 -22.19
N LEU A 43 -7.43 37.04 -21.25
CA LEU A 43 -6.60 38.14 -20.75
C LEU A 43 -5.77 38.78 -21.87
N GLN A 44 -5.16 37.96 -22.72
CA GLN A 44 -4.38 38.44 -23.86
C GLN A 44 -5.22 39.31 -24.79
N LYS A 45 -6.44 38.87 -25.13
CA LYS A 45 -7.34 39.59 -26.01
C LYS A 45 -7.88 40.87 -25.37
N GLU A 46 -8.33 40.79 -24.12
CA GLU A 46 -8.95 41.91 -23.39
C GLU A 46 -7.97 43.08 -23.18
N PHE A 47 -6.71 42.77 -22.87
CA PHE A 47 -5.68 43.78 -22.61
C PHE A 47 -4.70 43.98 -23.78
N SER A 48 -4.98 43.38 -24.95
CA SER A 48 -4.13 43.47 -26.15
C SER A 48 -2.64 43.17 -25.90
N LEU A 49 -2.38 42.12 -25.12
CA LEU A 49 -1.03 41.79 -24.64
C LEU A 49 -0.14 41.24 -25.75
N LYS A 50 1.10 41.74 -25.82
CA LYS A 50 2.15 41.23 -26.71
C LYS A 50 3.08 40.30 -25.94
N LEU A 51 2.74 39.02 -25.92
CA LEU A 51 3.55 37.96 -25.29
C LEU A 51 4.62 37.49 -26.29
N SER A 52 5.82 37.17 -25.81
CA SER A 52 6.93 36.75 -26.69
C SER A 52 7.88 35.76 -26.04
N GLY A 53 8.65 35.05 -26.86
CA GLY A 53 9.72 34.16 -26.42
C GLY A 53 9.24 32.94 -25.61
N PRO A 54 10.19 32.11 -25.14
CA PRO A 54 9.88 30.99 -24.28
C PRO A 54 9.40 31.48 -22.91
N CYS A 55 8.40 30.82 -22.34
CA CYS A 55 7.85 31.20 -21.05
C CYS A 55 8.92 31.15 -19.95
N MET A 56 9.16 32.27 -19.27
CA MET A 56 10.11 32.34 -18.16
C MET A 56 9.71 31.46 -16.97
N ILE A 57 8.42 31.22 -16.77
CA ILE A 57 7.93 30.43 -15.63
C ILE A 57 8.07 28.93 -15.88
N CYS A 58 7.66 28.44 -17.05
CA CYS A 58 7.52 27.00 -17.29
C CYS A 58 8.40 26.45 -18.41
N GLY A 59 9.18 27.30 -19.10
CA GLY A 59 10.01 26.89 -20.24
C GLY A 59 9.22 26.14 -21.32
N ASP A 60 7.95 26.50 -21.50
CA ASP A 60 7.00 25.88 -22.44
C ASP A 60 6.77 24.37 -22.23
N VAL A 61 6.98 23.87 -21.00
CA VAL A 61 6.74 22.46 -20.65
C VAL A 61 5.32 21.97 -20.96
N PHE A 62 4.34 22.88 -20.98
CA PHE A 62 2.95 22.55 -21.31
C PHE A 62 2.77 22.13 -22.77
N ASP A 63 3.63 22.56 -23.68
CA ASP A 63 3.56 22.19 -25.10
C ASP A 63 4.03 20.73 -25.32
N ARG A 64 4.75 20.16 -24.34
CA ARG A 64 5.25 18.78 -24.37
C ARG A 64 4.35 17.78 -23.64
N ILE A 65 3.19 18.21 -23.15
CA ILE A 65 2.28 17.35 -22.36
C ILE A 65 1.71 16.21 -23.22
N ASP A 66 1.33 16.50 -24.46
CA ASP A 66 0.70 15.49 -25.32
C ASP A 66 1.74 14.43 -25.77
N GLU A 67 2.99 14.85 -26.05
CA GLU A 67 4.14 13.95 -26.25
C GLU A 67 4.36 13.06 -25.02
N ALA A 68 4.46 13.66 -23.83
CA ALA A 68 4.65 12.92 -22.59
C ALA A 68 3.51 11.93 -22.31
N ALA A 69 2.25 12.33 -22.55
CA ALA A 69 1.10 11.45 -22.37
C ALA A 69 1.11 10.27 -23.35
N GLY A 70 1.56 10.49 -24.59
CA GLY A 70 1.81 9.43 -25.58
C GLY A 70 2.85 8.42 -25.08
N MET A 71 4.01 8.91 -24.62
CA MET A 71 5.06 8.04 -24.05
C MET A 71 4.58 7.24 -22.83
N VAL A 72 3.73 7.85 -21.99
CA VAL A 72 3.10 7.12 -20.87
C VAL A 72 2.21 5.99 -21.39
N LYS A 73 1.37 6.26 -22.40
CA LYS A 73 0.50 5.25 -23.00
C LYS A 73 1.29 4.10 -23.59
N GLU A 74 2.29 4.37 -24.43
CA GLU A 74 3.14 3.35 -25.03
C GLU A 74 3.77 2.45 -23.95
N ARG A 75 4.32 3.07 -22.91
CA ARG A 75 4.97 2.34 -21.81
C ARG A 75 3.99 1.51 -20.98
N VAL A 76 2.76 1.97 -20.78
CA VAL A 76 1.71 1.19 -20.09
C VAL A 76 1.27 0.01 -20.95
N ASP A 77 1.03 0.24 -22.25
CA ASP A 77 0.60 -0.79 -23.20
C ASP A 77 1.62 -1.93 -23.29
N GLU A 78 2.93 -1.61 -23.34
CA GLU A 78 4.03 -2.60 -23.32
C GLU A 78 4.00 -3.55 -22.11
N LEU A 79 3.49 -3.08 -20.96
CA LEU A 79 3.51 -3.89 -19.74
C LEU A 79 2.41 -4.95 -19.75
N GLY A 80 1.34 -4.79 -20.53
CA GLY A 80 0.21 -5.72 -20.62
C GLY A 80 -0.41 -6.01 -19.24
N LEU A 81 -0.85 -4.95 -18.55
CA LEU A 81 -1.38 -5.01 -17.19
C LEU A 81 -2.89 -4.76 -17.16
N GLU A 82 -3.58 -5.37 -16.20
CA GLU A 82 -4.89 -4.91 -15.75
C GLU A 82 -4.75 -3.76 -14.75
N TYR A 83 -5.46 -2.68 -15.02
CA TYR A 83 -5.56 -1.52 -14.15
C TYR A 83 -6.89 -0.80 -14.41
N SER A 84 -7.37 -0.10 -13.39
CA SER A 84 -8.60 0.70 -13.41
C SER A 84 -8.35 2.16 -13.07
N SER A 85 -7.20 2.44 -12.43
CA SER A 85 -6.87 3.77 -11.91
C SER A 85 -5.39 4.13 -12.04
N VAL A 86 -5.10 5.42 -12.15
CA VAL A 86 -3.74 5.95 -12.26
C VAL A 86 -3.57 7.23 -11.44
N LEU A 87 -2.38 7.41 -10.88
CA LEU A 87 -1.90 8.68 -10.34
C LEU A 87 -0.72 9.17 -11.16
N VAL A 88 -0.82 10.40 -11.65
CA VAL A 88 0.24 11.02 -12.45
C VAL A 88 0.95 12.10 -11.65
N GLY A 89 2.26 12.00 -11.58
CA GLY A 89 3.15 12.98 -10.99
C GLY A 89 4.26 13.41 -11.94
N THR A 90 4.79 14.60 -11.70
CA THR A 90 5.89 15.15 -12.52
C THR A 90 7.12 15.50 -11.69
N ARG A 91 8.28 15.51 -12.35
CA ARG A 91 9.52 16.12 -11.89
C ARG A 91 9.88 17.26 -12.82
N LEU A 92 10.16 18.41 -12.23
CA LEU A 92 10.57 19.63 -12.91
C LEU A 92 11.93 20.07 -12.38
N PRO A 93 12.69 20.89 -13.12
CA PRO A 93 13.85 21.56 -12.58
C PRO A 93 13.48 22.34 -11.30
N PRO A 94 14.22 22.19 -10.18
CA PRO A 94 13.92 22.89 -8.94
C PRO A 94 13.81 24.40 -9.11
N GLU A 95 14.71 25.00 -9.89
CA GLU A 95 14.76 26.42 -10.21
C GLU A 95 13.45 26.93 -10.84
N MET A 96 12.78 26.09 -11.63
CA MET A 96 11.50 26.43 -12.26
C MET A 96 10.36 26.51 -11.24
N VAL A 97 10.36 25.60 -10.26
CA VAL A 97 9.37 25.58 -9.18
C VAL A 97 9.62 26.74 -8.21
N GLU A 98 10.88 26.99 -7.88
CA GLU A 98 11.30 28.09 -7.01
C GLU A 98 10.96 29.46 -7.62
N LEU A 99 11.21 29.65 -8.92
CA LEU A 99 10.82 30.86 -9.64
C LEU A 99 9.31 31.09 -9.60
N ASP A 100 8.50 30.06 -9.85
CA ASP A 100 7.04 30.15 -9.77
C ASP A 100 6.54 30.47 -8.36
N ASP A 101 7.17 29.92 -7.32
CA ASP A 101 6.87 30.25 -5.93
C ASP A 101 7.26 31.70 -5.61
N GLU A 102 8.40 32.17 -6.10
CA GLU A 102 8.86 33.55 -5.88
C GLU A 102 7.95 34.57 -6.56
N ILE A 103 7.56 34.35 -7.81
CA ILE A 103 6.62 35.21 -8.54
C ILE A 103 5.31 35.33 -7.76
N ARG A 104 4.76 34.21 -7.28
CA ARG A 104 3.51 34.22 -6.50
C ARG A 104 3.66 34.97 -5.18
N LYS A 105 4.79 34.82 -4.49
CA LYS A 105 5.09 35.58 -3.26
C LYS A 105 5.21 37.08 -3.53
N ARG A 106 5.95 37.49 -4.57
CA ARG A 106 6.10 38.90 -4.96
C ARG A 106 4.76 39.54 -5.31
N LEU A 107 3.87 38.80 -5.96
CA LEU A 107 2.51 39.26 -6.29
C LEU A 107 1.52 39.12 -5.13
N GLY A 108 1.89 38.49 -4.02
CA GLY A 108 1.00 38.25 -2.89
C GLY A 108 -0.21 37.37 -3.22
N ILE A 109 -0.07 36.42 -4.16
CA ILE A 109 -1.17 35.56 -4.62
C ILE A 109 -1.06 34.14 -4.09
N GLN A 110 -2.20 33.47 -3.94
CA GLN A 110 -2.31 32.10 -3.42
C GLN A 110 -2.80 31.11 -4.49
N THR A 111 -2.55 31.41 -5.76
CA THR A 111 -2.94 30.54 -6.87
C THR A 111 -2.14 29.24 -6.87
N GLU A 112 -2.65 28.23 -7.58
CA GLU A 112 -2.00 26.94 -7.68
C GLU A 112 -0.59 27.04 -8.30
N GLY A 113 0.29 26.14 -7.88
CA GLY A 113 1.67 26.12 -8.35
C GLY A 113 1.85 25.36 -9.65
N LEU A 114 2.91 25.70 -10.36
CA LEU A 114 3.26 25.14 -11.66
C LEU A 114 3.20 23.61 -11.68
N LYS A 115 3.83 22.96 -10.69
CA LYS A 115 3.85 21.50 -10.58
C LYS A 115 2.45 20.89 -10.43
N ARG A 116 1.56 21.54 -9.67
CA ARG A 116 0.19 21.06 -9.47
C ARG A 116 -0.64 21.19 -10.75
N ASP A 117 -0.51 22.32 -11.46
CA ASP A 117 -1.18 22.53 -12.74
C ASP A 117 -0.69 21.52 -13.79
N LEU A 118 0.63 21.33 -13.89
CA LEU A 118 1.22 20.37 -14.81
C LEU A 118 0.76 18.93 -14.52
N ASN A 119 0.77 18.50 -13.25
CA ASN A 119 0.25 17.19 -12.86
C ASN A 119 -1.22 17.02 -13.26
N ARG A 120 -2.05 18.05 -13.08
CA ARG A 120 -3.47 18.00 -13.43
C ARG A 120 -3.67 17.91 -14.93
N GLU A 121 -2.99 18.75 -15.71
CA GLU A 121 -3.16 18.78 -17.16
C GLU A 121 -2.63 17.51 -17.83
N LEU A 122 -1.46 17.02 -17.41
CA LEU A 122 -0.94 15.74 -17.86
C LEU A 122 -1.82 14.58 -17.41
N GLY A 123 -2.28 14.58 -16.15
CA GLY A 123 -3.19 13.57 -15.62
C GLY A 123 -4.47 13.43 -16.45
N LYS A 124 -5.10 14.54 -16.84
CA LYS A 124 -6.28 14.54 -17.73
C LYS A 124 -6.01 13.84 -19.07
N ARG A 125 -4.86 14.10 -19.71
CA ARG A 125 -4.48 13.44 -20.98
C ARG A 125 -4.27 11.95 -20.76
N VAL A 126 -3.48 11.58 -19.76
CA VAL A 126 -3.14 10.18 -19.47
C VAL A 126 -4.40 9.37 -19.14
N VAL A 127 -5.27 9.87 -18.25
CA VAL A 127 -6.55 9.22 -17.92
C VAL A 127 -7.39 8.99 -19.18
N LYS A 128 -7.52 10.01 -20.03
CA LYS A 128 -8.28 9.91 -21.28
C LYS A 128 -7.68 8.89 -22.24
N LEU A 129 -6.35 8.90 -22.42
CA LEU A 129 -5.64 7.99 -23.32
C LEU A 129 -5.66 6.53 -22.84
N LEU A 130 -5.59 6.33 -21.52
CA LEU A 130 -5.57 5.00 -20.91
C LEU A 130 -6.97 4.43 -20.65
N GLY A 131 -8.03 5.25 -20.73
CA GLY A 131 -9.40 4.82 -20.46
C GLY A 131 -9.65 4.40 -19.01
N CYS A 132 -8.98 5.04 -18.05
CA CYS A 132 -9.04 4.69 -16.61
C CYS A 132 -9.42 5.91 -15.75
N SER A 133 -9.56 5.75 -14.44
CA SER A 133 -9.85 6.86 -13.51
C SER A 133 -8.58 7.45 -12.89
N ALA A 134 -8.67 8.70 -12.41
CA ALA A 134 -7.66 9.27 -11.53
C ALA A 134 -7.95 8.85 -10.08
N GLU A 135 -6.98 8.24 -9.40
CA GLU A 135 -7.07 7.87 -7.98
C GLU A 135 -5.84 8.40 -7.23
N PHE A 136 -6.03 9.00 -6.06
CA PHE A 136 -4.97 9.71 -5.32
C PHE A 136 -4.51 8.97 -4.06
N GLU A 137 -5.34 8.10 -3.49
CA GLU A 137 -5.01 7.38 -2.26
C GLU A 137 -4.36 6.02 -2.53
N ASP A 138 -5.06 5.16 -3.26
CA ASP A 138 -4.66 3.77 -3.54
C ASP A 138 -4.77 3.44 -5.05
N PRO A 139 -4.06 4.16 -5.93
CA PRO A 139 -4.12 3.92 -7.38
C PRO A 139 -3.49 2.58 -7.77
N ASP A 140 -3.91 1.99 -8.89
CA ASP A 140 -3.29 0.78 -9.44
C ASP A 140 -1.90 1.07 -10.00
N LEU A 141 -1.76 2.18 -10.72
CA LEU A 141 -0.52 2.64 -11.33
C LEU A 141 -0.13 4.03 -10.82
N VAL A 142 1.15 4.21 -10.50
CA VAL A 142 1.73 5.54 -10.29
C VAL A 142 2.70 5.83 -11.41
N VAL A 143 2.41 6.87 -12.19
CA VAL A 143 3.23 7.33 -13.30
C VAL A 143 3.99 8.57 -12.87
N MET A 144 5.31 8.54 -13.02
CA MET A 144 6.18 9.69 -12.84
C MET A 144 6.76 10.10 -14.18
N VAL A 145 6.57 11.36 -14.57
CA VAL A 145 7.15 11.94 -15.79
C VAL A 145 8.17 13.02 -15.43
N ASP A 146 9.38 12.94 -15.95
CA ASP A 146 10.45 13.90 -15.66
C ASP A 146 10.72 14.79 -16.87
N PHE A 147 10.64 16.10 -16.62
CA PHE A 147 10.81 17.18 -17.58
C PHE A 147 12.11 17.96 -17.37
N ARG A 148 13.07 17.46 -16.56
CA ARG A 148 14.39 18.10 -16.36
C ARG A 148 15.31 18.06 -17.58
N GLY A 149 14.92 17.34 -18.63
CA GLY A 149 15.62 17.22 -19.90
C GLY A 149 14.72 16.55 -20.93
N ASP A 150 15.23 15.50 -21.59
CA ASP A 150 14.40 14.59 -22.37
C ASP A 150 13.34 13.94 -21.47
N ILE A 151 12.12 13.77 -22.00
CA ILE A 151 11.03 13.18 -21.23
C ILE A 151 11.40 11.75 -20.86
N ARG A 152 11.29 11.45 -19.57
CA ARG A 152 11.45 10.09 -19.05
C ARG A 152 10.22 9.71 -18.25
N VAL A 153 9.75 8.48 -18.46
CA VAL A 153 8.57 7.93 -17.82
C VAL A 153 8.96 6.75 -16.94
N TRP A 154 8.55 6.78 -15.67
CA TRP A 154 8.63 5.64 -14.77
C TRP A 154 7.22 5.24 -14.33
N ILE A 155 6.96 3.94 -14.37
CA ILE A 155 5.69 3.36 -13.93
C ILE A 155 5.97 2.49 -12.71
N GLN A 156 5.23 2.75 -11.64
CA GLN A 156 5.17 1.89 -10.47
C GLN A 156 3.82 1.18 -10.45
N ILE A 157 3.84 -0.15 -10.41
CA ILE A 157 2.65 -0.98 -10.25
C ILE A 157 2.40 -1.16 -8.76
N ASN A 158 1.29 -0.62 -8.25
CA ASN A 158 0.99 -0.71 -6.83
C ASN A 158 0.49 -2.12 -6.44
N PRO A 159 0.73 -2.56 -5.20
CA PRO A 159 0.25 -3.86 -4.74
C PRO A 159 -1.28 -3.96 -4.71
N LEU A 160 -1.79 -5.17 -4.87
CA LEU A 160 -3.17 -5.55 -4.59
C LEU A 160 -3.24 -6.15 -3.18
N PHE A 161 -4.31 -5.86 -2.44
CA PHE A 161 -4.48 -6.38 -1.07
C PHE A 161 -5.76 -7.20 -0.97
N LEU A 162 -5.65 -8.38 -0.36
CA LEU A 162 -6.78 -9.21 0.05
C LEU A 162 -6.72 -9.39 1.57
N GLU A 163 -7.85 -9.42 2.24
CA GLU A 163 -7.95 -9.77 3.66
C GLU A 163 -8.89 -10.93 3.88
N GLY A 164 -8.71 -11.64 4.98
CA GLY A 164 -9.57 -12.75 5.39
C GLY A 164 -9.20 -13.26 6.77
N ARG A 165 -9.73 -14.41 7.14
CA ARG A 165 -9.35 -15.12 8.38
C ARG A 165 -8.87 -16.51 8.02
N TYR A 166 -7.82 -16.98 8.68
CA TYR A 166 -7.36 -18.35 8.51
C TYR A 166 -7.51 -19.18 9.78
N ARG A 167 -7.89 -20.44 9.59
CA ARG A 167 -7.72 -21.51 10.57
C ARG A 167 -6.54 -22.37 10.16
N LYS A 168 -5.76 -22.82 11.13
CA LYS A 168 -4.63 -23.74 10.97
C LYS A 168 -4.98 -25.00 11.74
N LEU A 169 -5.35 -26.04 11.00
CA LEU A 169 -5.95 -27.25 11.56
C LEU A 169 -4.91 -28.31 11.95
N VAL A 170 -3.69 -28.20 11.42
CA VAL A 170 -2.58 -29.10 11.70
C VAL A 170 -1.50 -28.44 12.56
N ARG A 171 -0.74 -29.27 13.28
CA ARG A 171 0.53 -28.87 13.92
C ARG A 171 1.68 -29.13 12.95
N GLY A 172 2.84 -28.50 13.16
CA GLY A 172 4.06 -28.79 12.39
C GLY A 172 4.34 -27.84 11.22
N ILE A 173 3.47 -26.87 10.93
CA ILE A 173 3.73 -25.82 9.93
C ILE A 173 3.84 -24.43 10.58
N PRO A 174 4.79 -23.58 10.17
CA PRO A 174 4.86 -22.19 10.61
C PRO A 174 3.77 -21.32 9.97
N GLN A 175 3.51 -20.15 10.57
CA GLN A 175 2.61 -19.15 9.98
C GLN A 175 3.20 -18.57 8.69
N THR A 176 4.47 -18.15 8.72
CA THR A 176 5.16 -17.56 7.57
C THR A 176 6.24 -18.48 7.05
N ARG A 177 6.64 -18.30 5.79
CA ARG A 177 7.73 -19.06 5.17
C ARG A 177 8.98 -18.96 6.06
N TRP A 178 9.63 -20.10 6.32
CA TRP A 178 10.83 -20.14 7.16
C TRP A 178 12.07 -20.53 6.35
N PRO A 179 12.90 -19.55 5.92
CA PRO A 179 14.11 -19.83 5.17
C PRO A 179 15.10 -20.67 5.97
N CYS A 180 15.81 -21.57 5.29
CA CYS A 180 16.88 -22.36 5.88
C CYS A 180 17.96 -21.46 6.48
N ARG A 181 18.33 -21.71 7.74
CA ARG A 181 19.30 -20.87 8.47
C ARG A 181 20.72 -20.91 7.86
N LYS A 182 21.09 -22.00 7.18
CA LYS A 182 22.41 -22.18 6.55
C LYS A 182 22.51 -21.40 5.23
N CYS A 183 21.57 -21.63 4.30
CA CYS A 183 21.64 -21.06 2.95
C CYS A 183 20.80 -19.79 2.76
N ARG A 184 20.07 -19.34 3.79
CA ARG A 184 19.19 -18.16 3.76
C ARG A 184 18.17 -18.18 2.62
N GLY A 185 17.59 -19.35 2.33
CA GLY A 185 16.58 -19.49 1.28
C GLY A 185 17.10 -20.00 -0.07
N ARG A 186 18.43 -20.04 -0.30
CA ARG A 186 19.01 -20.43 -1.60
C ARG A 186 18.92 -21.92 -1.98
N GLY A 187 18.66 -22.80 -1.02
CA GLY A 187 18.86 -24.24 -1.17
C GLY A 187 20.27 -24.67 -0.76
N CYS A 188 20.36 -25.77 -0.01
CA CYS A 188 21.60 -26.48 0.31
C CYS A 188 21.27 -27.90 0.79
N GLU A 189 22.28 -28.76 0.87
CA GLU A 189 22.17 -30.14 1.37
C GLU A 189 21.40 -30.25 2.69
N ARG A 190 21.65 -29.35 3.66
CA ARG A 190 20.95 -29.35 4.97
C ARG A 190 19.42 -29.27 4.86
N CYS A 191 18.91 -28.57 3.85
CA CYS A 191 17.47 -28.42 3.63
C CYS A 191 16.98 -29.22 2.43
N ASN A 192 17.72 -30.23 1.99
CA ASN A 192 17.42 -31.01 0.80
C ASN A 192 17.17 -30.11 -0.42
N TYR A 193 17.98 -29.05 -0.55
CA TYR A 193 17.92 -28.05 -1.62
C TYR A 193 16.61 -27.24 -1.73
N THR A 194 15.66 -27.41 -0.81
CA THR A 194 14.38 -26.65 -0.80
C THR A 194 14.55 -25.17 -0.44
N GLY A 195 15.64 -24.84 0.26
CA GLY A 195 15.86 -23.51 0.84
C GLY A 195 14.99 -23.21 2.07
N LYS A 196 14.18 -24.16 2.56
CA LYS A 196 13.22 -23.96 3.67
C LYS A 196 13.59 -24.82 4.89
N MET A 197 13.12 -24.42 6.06
CA MET A 197 13.21 -25.23 7.30
C MET A 197 12.00 -26.16 7.47
N TYR A 198 10.87 -25.80 6.86
CA TYR A 198 9.62 -26.55 6.87
C TYR A 198 9.11 -26.68 5.43
N PRO A 199 8.40 -27.76 5.07
CA PRO A 199 7.96 -27.97 3.69
C PRO A 199 7.04 -26.86 3.16
N THR A 200 6.13 -26.38 4.02
CA THR A 200 5.15 -25.33 3.71
C THR A 200 4.87 -24.46 4.95
N SER A 201 4.01 -23.46 4.78
CA SER A 201 3.53 -22.54 5.81
C SER A 201 2.11 -22.09 5.51
N VAL A 202 1.43 -21.49 6.51
CA VAL A 202 0.11 -20.88 6.29
C VAL A 202 0.16 -19.85 5.17
N GLU A 203 1.15 -18.97 5.19
CA GLU A 203 1.42 -17.99 4.13
C GLU A 203 1.52 -18.64 2.75
N GLU A 204 2.30 -19.71 2.59
CA GLU A 204 2.51 -20.34 1.29
C GLU A 204 1.24 -21.03 0.76
N LEU A 205 0.47 -21.67 1.65
CA LEU A 205 -0.79 -22.33 1.27
C LEU A 205 -1.85 -21.32 0.80
N ILE A 206 -1.91 -20.15 1.44
CA ILE A 206 -2.86 -19.08 1.07
C ILE A 206 -2.36 -18.32 -0.14
N ALA A 207 -1.09 -17.94 -0.17
CA ALA A 207 -0.54 -17.06 -1.20
C ALA A 207 -0.37 -17.74 -2.55
N GLY A 208 -0.15 -19.06 -2.60
CA GLY A 208 0.13 -19.80 -3.84
C GLY A 208 -0.96 -19.60 -4.91
N PRO A 209 -2.20 -20.04 -4.66
CA PRO A 209 -3.30 -19.88 -5.62
C PRO A 209 -3.56 -18.43 -6.02
N ILE A 210 -3.48 -17.51 -5.06
CA ILE A 210 -3.73 -16.09 -5.28
C ILE A 210 -2.65 -15.47 -6.17
N LEU A 211 -1.38 -15.80 -5.95
CA LEU A 211 -0.26 -15.32 -6.76
C LEU A 211 -0.34 -15.82 -8.20
N GLU A 212 -0.74 -17.08 -8.39
CA GLU A 212 -0.97 -17.66 -9.71
C GLU A 212 -2.07 -16.91 -10.45
N ALA A 213 -3.22 -16.70 -9.80
CA ALA A 213 -4.37 -16.00 -10.39
C ALA A 213 -4.08 -14.53 -10.70
N SER A 214 -3.40 -13.82 -9.79
CA SER A 214 -3.03 -12.41 -9.98
C SER A 214 -1.84 -12.20 -10.92
N GLN A 215 -1.12 -13.28 -11.23
CA GLN A 215 0.20 -13.26 -11.88
C GLN A 215 1.14 -12.23 -11.22
N GLY A 216 1.14 -12.22 -9.88
CA GLY A 216 1.92 -11.29 -9.08
C GLY A 216 3.38 -11.70 -8.96
N ARG A 217 4.29 -10.75 -8.77
CA ARG A 217 5.73 -11.04 -8.64
C ARG A 217 6.06 -11.76 -7.32
N ASP A 218 5.49 -11.29 -6.21
CA ASP A 218 5.61 -11.91 -4.89
C ASP A 218 4.44 -11.52 -3.98
N ALA A 219 4.26 -12.25 -2.88
CA ALA A 219 3.27 -11.94 -1.85
C ALA A 219 3.94 -11.64 -0.50
N ARG A 220 3.26 -10.85 0.33
CA ARG A 220 3.63 -10.61 1.73
C ARG A 220 2.43 -10.85 2.63
N PHE A 221 2.58 -11.77 3.56
CA PHE A 221 1.54 -12.10 4.54
C PHE A 221 1.64 -11.26 5.81
N HIS A 222 0.54 -10.64 6.21
CA HIS A 222 0.42 -9.81 7.42
C HIS A 222 -0.65 -10.35 8.34
N GLY A 223 -0.28 -11.22 9.28
CA GLY A 223 -1.20 -11.76 10.29
C GLY A 223 -1.40 -10.83 11.50
N SER A 224 -2.59 -10.84 12.09
CA SER A 224 -2.89 -10.17 13.37
C SER A 224 -2.34 -10.98 14.54
N GLY A 225 -1.00 -10.97 14.69
CA GLY A 225 -0.25 -11.82 15.61
C GLY A 225 0.21 -13.14 14.95
N ARG A 226 0.84 -14.01 15.75
CA ARG A 226 1.45 -15.27 15.29
C ARG A 226 1.30 -16.37 16.34
N GLU A 227 1.03 -17.59 15.91
CA GLU A 227 1.12 -18.82 16.69
C GLU A 227 2.42 -19.60 16.39
N ASP A 228 2.80 -20.47 17.32
CA ASP A 228 3.96 -21.33 17.14
C ASP A 228 3.65 -22.52 16.21
N VAL A 229 4.72 -23.17 15.72
CA VAL A 229 4.65 -24.20 14.68
C VAL A 229 3.76 -25.37 15.11
N ASP A 230 3.86 -25.74 16.37
CA ASP A 230 3.13 -26.81 17.03
C ASP A 230 1.73 -26.41 17.48
N VAL A 231 1.29 -25.16 17.30
CA VAL A 231 -0.02 -24.67 17.75
C VAL A 231 -1.02 -24.63 16.59
N ARG A 232 -2.25 -25.10 16.84
CA ARG A 232 -3.40 -24.95 15.93
C ARG A 232 -4.09 -23.60 16.12
N MET A 233 -4.70 -23.07 15.07
CA MET A 233 -5.55 -21.88 15.09
C MET A 233 -6.97 -22.26 14.70
N LEU A 234 -7.89 -22.28 15.65
CA LEU A 234 -9.26 -22.79 15.48
C LEU A 234 -10.29 -21.67 15.71
N GLY A 235 -11.56 -22.03 15.93
CA GLY A 235 -12.64 -21.07 16.18
C GLY A 235 -12.87 -20.16 14.99
N THR A 236 -12.98 -18.85 15.21
CA THR A 236 -13.15 -17.87 14.12
C THR A 236 -11.88 -17.61 13.31
N GLY A 237 -10.77 -18.27 13.62
CA GLY A 237 -9.49 -18.09 12.95
C GLY A 237 -8.83 -16.73 13.23
N ARG A 238 -7.63 -16.58 12.68
CA ARG A 238 -6.81 -15.36 12.81
C ARG A 238 -6.99 -14.47 11.57
N PRO A 239 -7.29 -13.17 11.75
CA PRO A 239 -7.30 -12.20 10.64
C PRO A 239 -5.92 -12.04 10.00
N PHE A 240 -5.89 -11.90 8.68
CA PHE A 240 -4.69 -11.59 7.90
C PHE A 240 -4.99 -10.62 6.75
N VAL A 241 -3.95 -9.94 6.28
CA VAL A 241 -3.91 -9.25 4.97
C VAL A 241 -2.79 -9.85 4.15
N LEU A 242 -3.09 -10.19 2.90
CA LEU A 242 -2.13 -10.60 1.89
C LEU A 242 -1.89 -9.44 0.91
N GLU A 243 -0.62 -9.04 0.79
CA GLU A 243 -0.15 -7.99 -0.13
C GLU A 243 0.50 -8.66 -1.35
N ILE A 244 -0.13 -8.58 -2.51
CA ILE A 244 0.38 -9.08 -3.79
C ILE A 244 1.12 -7.95 -4.50
N ARG A 245 2.42 -8.09 -4.75
CA ARG A 245 3.23 -7.02 -5.38
C ARG A 245 3.27 -7.19 -6.89
N GLU A 246 3.15 -6.06 -7.59
CA GLU A 246 3.17 -5.98 -9.05
C GLU A 246 2.24 -7.02 -9.72
N PRO A 247 0.94 -7.06 -9.36
CA PRO A 247 -0.01 -7.94 -10.03
C PRO A 247 -0.20 -7.51 -11.49
N ARG A 248 -0.28 -8.49 -12.39
CA ARG A 248 -0.68 -8.25 -13.78
C ARG A 248 -2.19 -8.37 -13.96
N VAL A 249 -2.84 -9.20 -13.15
CA VAL A 249 -4.29 -9.41 -13.11
C VAL A 249 -4.83 -8.88 -11.79
N ARG A 250 -5.87 -8.06 -11.85
CA ARG A 250 -6.52 -7.41 -10.69
C ARG A 250 -7.98 -7.77 -10.55
N ASN A 251 -8.66 -8.08 -11.65
CA ASN A 251 -10.03 -8.55 -11.62
C ASN A 251 -10.07 -10.00 -11.17
N LEU A 252 -9.99 -10.20 -9.86
CA LEU A 252 -10.03 -11.50 -9.21
C LEU A 252 -11.40 -11.69 -8.56
N ASP A 253 -11.86 -12.94 -8.51
CA ASP A 253 -13.01 -13.34 -7.70
C ASP A 253 -12.53 -13.89 -6.35
N PRO A 254 -12.70 -13.15 -5.24
CA PRO A 254 -12.27 -13.60 -3.92
C PRO A 254 -12.96 -14.89 -3.45
N GLU A 255 -14.21 -15.15 -3.85
CA GLU A 255 -14.94 -16.35 -3.43
C GLU A 255 -14.34 -17.60 -4.08
N SER A 256 -14.16 -17.57 -5.41
CA SER A 256 -13.45 -18.65 -6.13
C SER A 256 -12.02 -18.87 -5.61
N LEU A 257 -11.30 -17.80 -5.25
CA LEU A 257 -9.95 -17.91 -4.70
C LEU A 257 -9.93 -18.54 -3.30
N GLU A 258 -10.92 -18.23 -2.46
CA GLU A 258 -11.08 -18.84 -1.16
C GLU A 258 -11.30 -20.35 -1.27
N GLU A 259 -12.20 -20.77 -2.17
CA GLU A 259 -12.45 -22.19 -2.46
C GLU A 259 -11.18 -22.89 -2.96
N GLU A 260 -10.44 -22.25 -3.87
CA GLU A 260 -9.18 -22.78 -4.40
C GLU A 260 -8.13 -22.97 -3.31
N VAL A 261 -7.96 -21.98 -2.44
CA VAL A 261 -7.04 -22.05 -1.29
C VAL A 261 -7.43 -23.20 -0.38
N ASN A 262 -8.71 -23.31 -0.01
CA ASN A 262 -9.21 -24.37 0.87
C ASN A 262 -9.01 -25.76 0.27
N ARG A 263 -9.27 -25.91 -1.04
CA ARG A 263 -9.05 -27.17 -1.75
C ARG A 263 -7.58 -27.58 -1.79
N ARG A 264 -6.67 -26.65 -2.15
CA ARG A 264 -5.23 -26.94 -2.22
C ARG A 264 -4.56 -27.09 -0.86
N ALA A 265 -5.12 -26.48 0.17
CA ALA A 265 -4.61 -26.62 1.53
C ALA A 265 -4.87 -28.01 2.13
N GLN A 266 -5.71 -28.85 1.51
CA GLN A 266 -5.93 -30.26 1.89
C GLN A 266 -6.20 -30.44 3.40
N GLY A 267 -7.01 -29.55 3.98
CA GLY A 267 -7.37 -29.58 5.40
C GLY A 267 -6.25 -29.14 6.37
N MET A 268 -5.12 -28.63 5.88
CA MET A 268 -4.07 -28.06 6.74
C MET A 268 -4.43 -26.64 7.20
N VAL A 269 -5.00 -25.86 6.30
CA VAL A 269 -5.43 -24.47 6.49
C VAL A 269 -6.80 -24.30 5.86
N GLU A 270 -7.64 -23.48 6.48
CA GLU A 270 -8.88 -23.00 5.88
C GLU A 270 -8.89 -21.47 5.93
N VAL A 271 -9.34 -20.83 4.86
CA VAL A 271 -9.57 -19.39 4.71
C VAL A 271 -11.07 -19.16 4.64
N GLU A 272 -11.49 -18.07 5.27
CA GLU A 272 -12.89 -17.63 5.29
C GLU A 272 -12.96 -16.09 5.18
N GLY A 273 -13.94 -15.62 4.42
CA GLY A 273 -14.25 -14.20 4.25
C GLY A 273 -13.19 -13.43 3.46
N LEU A 274 -12.57 -14.07 2.46
CA LEU A 274 -11.60 -13.46 1.57
C LEU A 274 -12.26 -12.33 0.77
N ARG A 275 -11.64 -11.14 0.80
CA ARG A 275 -12.14 -9.96 0.06
C ARG A 275 -11.02 -8.98 -0.22
N PHE A 276 -11.25 -8.06 -1.16
CA PHE A 276 -10.34 -6.94 -1.39
C PHE A 276 -10.19 -6.06 -0.15
N SER A 277 -9.00 -5.52 0.01
CA SER A 277 -8.59 -4.69 1.14
C SER A 277 -7.75 -3.51 0.64
N THR A 278 -7.41 -2.60 1.55
CA THR A 278 -6.50 -1.49 1.28
C THR A 278 -5.17 -1.65 2.02
N ARG A 279 -4.19 -0.82 1.66
CA ARG A 279 -2.91 -0.74 2.36
C ARG A 279 -3.07 -0.37 3.84
N LYS A 280 -4.03 0.50 4.17
CA LYS A 280 -4.29 0.99 5.53
C LYS A 280 -4.63 -0.16 6.49
N ARG A 281 -5.35 -1.17 5.99
CA ARG A 281 -5.84 -2.30 6.78
C ARG A 281 -4.72 -3.09 7.49
N LYS A 282 -3.56 -3.21 6.85
CA LYS A 282 -2.36 -3.85 7.42
C LYS A 282 -1.91 -3.22 8.74
N VAL A 283 -2.07 -1.90 8.88
CA VAL A 283 -1.70 -1.16 10.11
C VAL A 283 -2.74 -1.46 11.20
N GLU A 284 -4.02 -1.35 10.88
CA GLU A 284 -5.13 -1.64 11.80
C GLU A 284 -5.10 -3.06 12.36
N LEU A 285 -4.69 -4.04 11.56
CA LEU A 285 -4.53 -5.42 12.01
C LEU A 285 -3.47 -5.57 13.10
N LYS A 286 -2.40 -4.78 13.06
CA LYS A 286 -1.34 -4.80 14.07
C LYS A 286 -1.81 -4.19 15.38
N ASP A 287 -2.48 -3.05 15.31
CA ASP A 287 -2.95 -2.32 16.49
C ASP A 287 -4.04 -3.11 17.23
N SER A 288 -5.02 -3.62 16.48
CA SER A 288 -6.12 -4.41 17.04
C SER A 288 -5.70 -5.78 17.60
N SER A 289 -4.52 -6.29 17.24
CA SER A 289 -3.98 -7.55 17.80
C SER A 289 -3.57 -7.45 19.28
N GLN A 290 -3.34 -6.23 19.76
CA GLN A 290 -2.86 -5.94 21.11
C GLN A 290 -4.01 -5.72 22.09
N SER A 291 -5.16 -5.24 21.61
CA SER A 291 -6.32 -4.89 22.42
C SER A 291 -7.39 -5.98 22.52
N ARG A 292 -7.36 -6.99 21.63
CA ARG A 292 -8.32 -8.10 21.67
C ARG A 292 -7.88 -9.22 22.60
N TYR A 293 -8.83 -9.76 23.34
CA TYR A 293 -8.65 -11.00 24.09
C TYR A 293 -8.46 -12.18 23.14
N LYS A 294 -7.85 -13.25 23.67
CA LYS A 294 -7.56 -14.48 22.93
C LYS A 294 -7.97 -15.66 23.79
N VAL A 295 -8.66 -16.61 23.18
CA VAL A 295 -9.10 -17.84 23.85
C VAL A 295 -8.15 -18.96 23.44
N TYR A 296 -7.73 -19.76 24.42
CA TYR A 296 -6.83 -20.88 24.22
C TYR A 296 -7.46 -22.13 24.83
N ARG A 297 -7.17 -23.27 24.23
CA ARG A 297 -7.40 -24.59 24.83
C ARG A 297 -6.06 -25.32 24.87
N ALA A 298 -5.63 -25.69 26.07
CA ALA A 298 -4.43 -26.47 26.30
C ALA A 298 -4.82 -27.84 26.83
N LEU A 299 -4.07 -28.86 26.43
CA LEU A 299 -4.04 -30.14 27.11
C LEU A 299 -2.82 -30.11 28.03
N VAL A 300 -3.03 -30.41 29.31
CA VAL A 300 -2.01 -30.30 30.34
C VAL A 300 -1.86 -31.67 30.99
N GLU A 301 -0.62 -32.15 31.01
CA GLU A 301 -0.23 -33.32 31.78
C GLU A 301 0.31 -32.83 33.14
N LEU A 302 -0.15 -33.46 34.21
CA LEU A 302 0.21 -33.11 35.59
C LEU A 302 1.08 -34.23 36.15
N ASP A 303 2.14 -33.83 36.86
CA ASP A 303 2.99 -34.78 37.57
C ASP A 303 2.32 -35.11 38.92
N GLY A 304 1.75 -36.30 39.01
CA GLY A 304 1.00 -36.79 40.16
C GLY A 304 -0.50 -36.47 40.14
N ASP A 305 -1.20 -37.01 41.12
CA ASP A 305 -2.64 -36.80 41.29
C ASP A 305 -2.94 -35.37 41.74
N VAL A 306 -4.00 -34.79 41.21
CA VAL A 306 -4.48 -33.45 41.57
C VAL A 306 -5.91 -33.56 42.09
N THR A 307 -6.20 -32.89 43.21
CA THR A 307 -7.55 -32.86 43.76
C THR A 307 -8.39 -31.77 43.11
N GLU A 308 -9.71 -31.89 43.15
CA GLU A 308 -10.60 -30.88 42.57
C GLU A 308 -10.42 -29.52 43.24
N GLU A 309 -10.21 -29.48 44.56
CA GLU A 309 -9.97 -28.24 45.31
C GLU A 309 -8.70 -27.51 44.85
N ALA A 310 -7.68 -28.26 44.41
CA ALA A 310 -6.47 -27.68 43.85
C ALA A 310 -6.72 -27.03 42.49
N LEU A 311 -7.62 -27.59 41.68
CA LEU A 311 -8.03 -27.01 40.38
C LEU A 311 -8.94 -25.81 40.55
N GLU A 312 -9.83 -25.79 41.55
CA GLU A 312 -10.68 -24.63 41.86
C GLU A 312 -9.88 -23.35 42.07
N ARG A 313 -8.63 -23.47 42.55
CA ARG A 313 -7.70 -22.33 42.68
C ARG A 313 -7.40 -21.63 41.35
N LEU A 314 -7.47 -22.34 40.22
CA LEU A 314 -7.31 -21.74 38.89
C LEU A 314 -8.35 -20.66 38.64
N GLY A 315 -9.59 -20.82 39.13
CA GLY A 315 -10.65 -19.83 38.98
C GLY A 315 -10.35 -18.48 39.64
N SER A 316 -9.39 -18.44 40.57
CA SER A 316 -8.93 -17.20 41.22
C SER A 316 -7.79 -16.48 40.46
N LEU A 317 -7.31 -17.03 39.34
CA LEU A 317 -6.26 -16.39 38.53
C LEU A 317 -6.80 -15.14 37.83
N ASP A 318 -6.17 -14.00 38.12
CA ASP A 318 -6.46 -12.73 37.45
C ASP A 318 -5.19 -12.15 36.82
N ILE A 319 -4.35 -11.45 37.59
CA ILE A 319 -3.13 -10.83 37.08
C ILE A 319 -1.93 -11.78 37.23
N ILE A 320 -1.30 -12.12 36.11
CA ILE A 320 -0.03 -12.84 36.07
C ILE A 320 1.12 -11.89 35.67
N ARG A 321 2.26 -12.05 36.34
CA ARG A 321 3.50 -11.32 36.04
C ARG A 321 4.45 -12.22 35.25
N GLN A 322 4.39 -12.12 33.93
CA GLN A 322 5.17 -12.99 33.06
C GLN A 322 6.49 -12.32 32.64
N ARG A 323 7.62 -12.87 33.10
CA ARG A 323 8.95 -12.53 32.56
C ARG A 323 9.08 -13.03 31.12
N THR A 324 9.97 -12.40 30.34
CA THR A 324 10.16 -12.80 28.94
C THR A 324 10.63 -14.26 28.87
N PRO A 325 9.91 -15.16 28.18
CA PRO A 325 10.25 -16.58 28.19
C PRO A 325 11.66 -16.85 27.64
N VAL A 326 12.40 -17.76 28.27
CA VAL A 326 13.78 -18.12 27.91
C VAL A 326 13.89 -18.48 26.43
N ARG A 327 12.94 -19.25 25.89
CA ARG A 327 12.92 -19.66 24.48
C ARG A 327 12.90 -18.50 23.47
N VAL A 328 12.50 -17.29 23.87
CA VAL A 328 12.47 -16.09 23.01
C VAL A 328 13.46 -15.00 23.44
N SER A 329 14.27 -15.23 24.48
CA SER A 329 15.20 -14.22 25.03
C SER A 329 16.22 -13.74 23.99
N HIS A 330 16.71 -14.64 23.13
CA HIS A 330 17.62 -14.32 22.03
C HIS A 330 17.05 -13.35 20.98
N ARG A 331 15.74 -13.04 21.03
CA ARG A 331 15.08 -12.11 20.08
C ARG A 331 14.35 -10.95 20.75
N ARG A 332 14.22 -10.95 22.08
CA ARG A 332 13.38 -9.99 22.79
C ARG A 332 14.09 -9.49 24.04
N ALA A 333 13.97 -8.20 24.30
CA ALA A 333 14.41 -7.61 25.55
C ALA A 333 13.74 -8.31 26.73
N ASP A 334 14.54 -8.63 27.74
CA ASP A 334 14.03 -9.20 28.98
C ASP A 334 13.22 -8.15 29.75
N ARG A 335 12.00 -8.52 30.09
CA ARG A 335 11.00 -7.64 30.70
C ARG A 335 9.90 -8.49 31.32
N VAL A 336 9.44 -8.07 32.49
CA VAL A 336 8.21 -8.58 33.12
C VAL A 336 7.01 -7.80 32.59
N ARG A 337 5.97 -8.52 32.19
CA ARG A 337 4.73 -7.92 31.69
C ARG A 337 3.56 -8.47 32.49
N GLU A 338 2.70 -7.58 32.94
CA GLU A 338 1.42 -7.96 33.53
C GLU A 338 0.46 -8.40 32.41
N ARG A 339 -0.22 -9.51 32.65
CA ARG A 339 -1.25 -10.08 31.78
C ARG A 339 -2.43 -10.46 32.65
N ARG A 340 -3.63 -10.30 32.10
CA ARG A 340 -4.87 -10.64 32.78
C ARG A 340 -5.45 -11.91 32.19
N VAL A 341 -5.75 -12.89 33.03
CA VAL A 341 -6.61 -14.02 32.73
C VAL A 341 -8.04 -13.52 32.92
N LEU A 342 -8.83 -13.48 31.84
CA LEU A 342 -10.21 -13.01 31.92
C LEU A 342 -11.15 -14.10 32.41
N GLU A 343 -10.90 -15.33 31.95
CA GLU A 343 -11.68 -16.52 32.27
C GLU A 343 -10.78 -17.75 32.08
N ILE A 344 -10.99 -18.77 32.91
CA ILE A 344 -10.35 -20.08 32.80
C ILE A 344 -11.35 -21.15 33.19
N SER A 345 -11.41 -22.21 32.40
CA SER A 345 -12.20 -23.41 32.67
C SER A 345 -11.35 -24.64 32.39
N TRP A 346 -11.64 -25.73 33.12
CA TRP A 346 -10.93 -27.00 33.01
C TRP A 346 -11.94 -28.15 32.92
N ASN A 347 -11.46 -29.28 32.40
CA ASN A 347 -12.21 -30.53 32.38
C ASN A 347 -11.21 -31.67 32.53
N TRP A 348 -11.52 -32.62 33.39
CA TRP A 348 -10.77 -33.87 33.55
C TRP A 348 -10.96 -34.75 32.32
N LEU A 349 -9.86 -35.36 31.88
CA LEU A 349 -9.90 -36.37 30.83
C LEU A 349 -9.41 -37.67 31.45
N ASP A 350 -10.31 -38.65 31.54
CA ASP A 350 -9.98 -39.99 32.04
C ASP A 350 -9.14 -40.72 30.99
N GLY A 351 -7.85 -40.94 31.30
CA GLY A 351 -6.92 -41.70 30.48
C GLY A 351 -5.62 -40.96 30.18
N CYS A 352 -4.49 -41.69 30.25
CA CYS A 352 -3.18 -41.19 29.85
C CYS A 352 -3.14 -40.87 28.34
N LEU A 353 -2.33 -39.86 27.99
CA LEU A 353 -2.04 -39.39 26.64
C LEU A 353 -1.48 -40.47 25.70
#